data_AF-A0A7Y1ZGC6-F1
#
_entry.id   AF-A0A7Y1ZGC6-F1
#
_cell.length_a   1.000
_cell.length_b   1.000
_cell.length_c   1.000
_cell.angle_alpha   90.00
_cell.angle_beta   90.00
_cell.angle_gamma   90.00
#
_symmetry.space_group_name_H-M   'P 1'
#
loop_
_entity.id
_entity.type
_entity.pdbx_description
1 polymer ?
#
loop_
_entity_poly.entity_id
_entity_poly.type
_entity_poly.pdbx_seq_one_letter_code
_entity_poly.pdbx_strand_id
1 'polypeptide(L)'
;MHPALIALVIAVLTITGVQYLRYLYLRRINAQDRQFCLHSTEAFHVFVFFKVKSGTRVVESVRAFLQRTTNERRAKLIYAGQSAFTVDSEQLGHRPFDGVVLLQYSSRLEYEERGARILAGAVAELFSDSYLHAMRRNRRANLLMPLWLLRLRIGQLLRGRWQSPDLAVQPDYPTSPRYDDWRYRVDRLQAVHKVNPTALVTLNLIKRGNATQQAAHERFGDAMMDLMAADVHGPLHTGRSVALEGNARFDDVVATYYPSADYFSRLVTSQFFHEHWSRNAVSDTVWLATVPISDSL
;
A
#
# COMPACT_ATOMS: atom_id res chain seq x y z
N MET A 1 -4.08 -44.83 4.96
CA MET A 1 -4.94 -43.65 4.66
C MET A 1 -5.78 -43.97 3.43
N HIS A 2 -7.07 -43.62 3.43
CA HIS A 2 -7.98 -43.86 2.30
C HIS A 2 -7.52 -43.05 1.06
N PRO A 3 -7.55 -43.59 -0.17
CA PRO A 3 -7.11 -42.89 -1.39
C PRO A 3 -7.76 -41.51 -1.59
N ALA A 4 -9.05 -41.39 -1.26
CA ALA A 4 -9.79 -40.13 -1.33
C ALA A 4 -9.22 -39.05 -0.38
N LEU A 5 -8.77 -39.43 0.82
CA LEU A 5 -8.17 -38.50 1.78
C LEU A 5 -6.83 -37.98 1.26
N ILE A 6 -6.03 -38.85 0.67
CA ILE A 6 -4.74 -38.47 0.05
C ILE A 6 -4.99 -37.47 -1.09
N ALA A 7 -5.93 -37.76 -1.98
CA ALA A 7 -6.29 -36.87 -3.09
C ALA A 7 -6.75 -35.48 -2.60
N LEU A 8 -7.61 -35.43 -1.58
CA LEU A 8 -8.07 -34.17 -0.98
C LEU A 8 -6.91 -33.36 -0.40
N VAL A 9 -6.00 -33.99 0.35
CA VAL A 9 -4.83 -33.32 0.92
C VAL A 9 -3.93 -32.74 -0.18
N ILE A 10 -3.67 -33.52 -1.25
CA ILE A 10 -2.88 -33.07 -2.40
C ILE A 10 -3.56 -31.86 -3.06
N ALA A 11 -4.87 -31.91 -3.29
CA ALA A 11 -5.62 -30.80 -3.88
C ALA A 11 -5.52 -29.52 -3.03
N VAL A 12 -5.71 -29.62 -1.71
CA VAL A 12 -5.61 -28.46 -0.79
C VAL A 12 -4.20 -27.87 -0.79
N LEU A 13 -3.16 -28.72 -0.73
CA LEU A 13 -1.77 -28.27 -0.77
C LEU A 13 -1.44 -27.59 -2.11
N THR A 14 -1.96 -28.13 -3.21
CA THR A 14 -1.75 -27.59 -4.57
C THR A 14 -2.40 -26.22 -4.71
N ILE A 15 -3.68 -26.09 -4.36
CA ILE A 15 -4.42 -24.82 -4.43
C ILE A 15 -3.74 -23.76 -3.56
N THR A 16 -3.35 -24.16 -2.34
CA THR A 16 -2.64 -23.28 -1.40
C THR A 16 -1.29 -22.82 -1.96
N GLY A 17 -0.50 -23.74 -2.48
CA GLY A 17 0.81 -23.44 -3.08
C GLY A 17 0.68 -22.52 -4.28
N VAL A 18 -0.25 -22.80 -5.19
CA VAL A 18 -0.54 -21.97 -6.38
C VAL A 18 -0.96 -20.57 -5.97
N GLN A 19 -1.88 -20.43 -5.00
CA GLN A 19 -2.28 -19.11 -4.51
C GLN A 19 -1.10 -18.33 -3.94
N TYR A 20 -0.25 -18.99 -3.15
CA TYR A 20 0.90 -18.36 -2.52
C TYR A 20 1.92 -17.88 -3.56
N LEU A 21 2.22 -18.72 -4.57
CA LEU A 21 3.09 -18.36 -5.69
C LEU A 21 2.51 -17.22 -6.53
N ARG A 22 1.21 -17.25 -6.82
CA ARG A 22 0.51 -16.17 -7.53
C ARG A 22 0.60 -14.85 -6.77
N TYR A 23 0.37 -14.89 -5.46
CA TYR A 23 0.49 -13.71 -4.61
C TYR A 23 1.92 -13.15 -4.59
N LEU A 24 2.92 -14.01 -4.45
CA LEU A 24 4.32 -13.62 -4.52
C LEU A 24 4.70 -13.02 -5.86
N TYR A 25 4.23 -13.61 -6.97
CA TYR A 25 4.44 -13.10 -8.31
C TYR A 25 3.91 -11.67 -8.45
N LEU A 26 2.65 -11.44 -8.06
CA LEU A 26 2.04 -10.10 -8.11
C LEU A 26 2.81 -9.08 -7.28
N ARG A 27 3.24 -9.45 -6.07
CA ARG A 27 4.06 -8.56 -5.23
C ARG A 27 5.39 -8.20 -5.89
N ARG A 28 6.08 -9.20 -6.44
CA ARG A 28 7.45 -9.04 -6.95
C ARG A 28 7.50 -8.35 -8.29
N ILE A 29 6.62 -8.75 -9.21
CA ILE A 29 6.68 -8.33 -10.60
C ILE A 29 5.83 -7.08 -10.83
N ASN A 30 4.59 -7.06 -10.33
CA ASN A 30 3.69 -5.94 -10.61
C ASN A 30 3.92 -4.82 -9.59
N ALA A 31 3.78 -5.11 -8.30
CA ALA A 31 3.94 -4.11 -7.25
C ALA A 31 5.41 -3.68 -7.01
N GLN A 32 6.37 -4.39 -7.62
CA GLN A 32 7.81 -4.21 -7.44
C GLN A 32 8.25 -4.21 -5.96
N ASP A 33 7.51 -4.92 -5.12
CA ASP A 33 7.75 -5.04 -3.69
C ASP A 33 8.85 -6.07 -3.42
N ARG A 34 10.00 -5.57 -2.96
CA ARG A 34 11.20 -6.38 -2.72
C ARG A 34 11.18 -7.08 -1.35
N GLN A 35 10.12 -6.94 -0.57
CA GLN A 35 10.00 -7.56 0.76
C GLN A 35 9.77 -9.07 0.73
N PHE A 36 10.57 -9.82 1.47
CA PHE A 36 10.34 -11.25 1.69
C PHE A 36 9.14 -11.49 2.62
N CYS A 37 8.35 -12.53 2.34
CA CYS A 37 7.25 -12.93 3.24
C CYS A 37 7.80 -13.34 4.61
N LEU A 38 8.89 -14.10 4.63
CA LEU A 38 9.65 -14.41 5.83
C LEU A 38 10.67 -13.29 6.08
N HIS A 39 10.54 -12.63 7.22
CA HIS A 39 11.45 -11.57 7.67
C HIS A 39 11.59 -11.63 9.19
N SER A 40 12.64 -11.00 9.71
CA SER A 40 12.85 -10.86 11.15
C SER A 40 11.69 -10.10 11.79
N THR A 41 11.31 -10.46 13.02
CA THR A 41 10.36 -9.68 13.83
C THR A 41 10.94 -8.33 14.26
N GLU A 42 12.26 -8.22 14.24
CA GLU A 42 12.99 -6.99 14.54
C GLU A 42 13.11 -6.06 13.34
N ALA A 43 12.79 -6.53 12.13
CA ALA A 43 12.90 -5.72 10.92
C ALA A 43 12.12 -4.41 11.09
N PHE A 44 12.81 -3.30 10.80
CA PHE A 44 12.29 -1.96 11.01
C PHE A 44 12.13 -1.26 9.66
N HIS A 45 10.91 -0.86 9.35
CA HIS A 45 10.56 -0.29 8.05
C HIS A 45 10.43 1.22 8.17
N VAL A 46 11.12 1.96 7.31
CA VAL A 46 11.13 3.43 7.28
C VAL A 46 10.60 3.90 5.94
N PHE A 47 9.51 4.65 5.97
CA PHE A 47 8.95 5.41 4.87
C PHE A 47 9.57 6.80 4.84
N VAL A 48 10.02 7.20 3.66
CA VAL A 48 10.41 8.56 3.33
C VAL A 48 9.42 9.06 2.31
N PHE A 49 8.43 9.82 2.76
CA PHE A 49 7.55 10.59 1.90
C PHE A 49 8.34 11.82 1.45
N PHE A 50 8.35 12.13 0.15
CA PHE A 50 9.22 13.18 -0.36
C PHE A 50 8.54 14.04 -1.41
N LYS A 51 9.01 15.28 -1.51
CA LYS A 51 8.76 16.20 -2.60
C LYS A 51 10.10 16.52 -3.26
N VAL A 52 10.19 16.39 -4.58
CA VAL A 52 11.45 16.64 -5.29
C VAL A 52 11.71 18.14 -5.41
N LYS A 53 12.95 18.52 -5.70
CA LYS A 53 13.30 19.92 -5.98
C LYS A 53 12.76 20.33 -7.35
N SER A 54 12.45 21.61 -7.51
CA SER A 54 11.97 22.14 -8.80
C SER A 54 12.95 21.81 -9.93
N GLY A 55 12.43 21.38 -11.08
CA GLY A 55 13.23 21.01 -12.25
C GLY A 55 13.88 19.62 -12.22
N THR A 56 13.73 18.86 -11.13
CA THR A 56 14.26 17.49 -11.03
C THR A 56 13.20 16.43 -11.31
N ARG A 57 13.62 15.26 -11.79
CA ARG A 57 12.72 14.11 -12.02
C ARG A 57 12.70 13.18 -10.81
N VAL A 58 11.54 12.57 -10.57
CA VAL A 58 11.33 11.63 -9.44
C VAL A 58 12.31 10.47 -9.47
N VAL A 59 12.39 9.75 -10.60
CA VAL A 59 13.28 8.57 -10.74
C VAL A 59 14.76 8.92 -10.50
N GLU A 60 15.23 10.04 -11.06
CA GLU A 60 16.62 10.49 -10.91
C GLU A 60 16.94 10.86 -9.46
N SER A 61 16.03 11.58 -8.80
CA SER A 61 16.17 11.99 -7.40
C SER A 61 16.17 10.79 -6.45
N VAL A 62 15.29 9.82 -6.68
CA VAL A 62 15.23 8.59 -5.88
C VAL A 62 16.48 7.73 -6.10
N ARG A 63 16.98 7.61 -7.33
CA ARG A 63 18.23 6.89 -7.61
C ARG A 63 19.41 7.50 -6.86
N ALA A 64 19.57 8.82 -6.90
CA ALA A 64 20.60 9.53 -6.15
C ALA A 64 20.44 9.34 -4.63
N PHE A 65 19.21 9.33 -4.13
CA PHE A 65 18.91 9.06 -2.72
C PHE A 65 19.31 7.64 -2.31
N LEU A 66 19.01 6.64 -3.12
CA LEU A 66 19.36 5.25 -2.83
C LEU A 66 20.86 4.97 -2.88
N GLN A 67 21.58 5.61 -3.80
CA GLN A 67 23.05 5.55 -3.85
C GLN A 67 23.69 6.02 -2.54
N ARG A 68 23.03 6.88 -1.75
CA ARG A 68 23.57 7.37 -0.47
C ARG A 68 23.12 6.56 0.72
N THR A 69 21.93 5.96 0.65
CA THR A 69 21.26 5.35 1.80
C THR A 69 21.37 3.82 1.82
N THR A 70 21.57 3.18 0.67
CA THR A 70 21.63 1.71 0.56
C THR A 70 23.03 1.15 0.35
N ASN A 71 24.05 2.01 0.18
CA ASN A 71 25.43 1.56 0.08
C ASN A 71 25.85 0.79 1.36
N GLU A 72 26.71 -0.20 1.18
CA GLU A 72 27.21 -1.11 2.23
C GLU A 72 26.15 -1.99 2.91
N ARG A 73 25.01 -2.28 2.25
CA ARG A 73 23.93 -3.16 2.75
C ARG A 73 23.28 -2.71 4.07
N ARG A 74 23.39 -1.42 4.41
CA ARG A 74 22.85 -0.86 5.66
C ARG A 74 21.32 -0.81 5.67
N ALA A 75 20.73 -0.29 4.59
CA ALA A 75 19.29 -0.33 4.35
C ALA A 75 18.99 -1.14 3.08
N LYS A 76 17.88 -1.88 3.07
CA LYS A 76 17.37 -2.56 1.89
C LYS A 76 16.21 -1.77 1.30
N LEU A 77 16.27 -1.44 0.01
CA LEU A 77 15.10 -0.95 -0.71
C LEU A 77 14.03 -2.04 -0.73
N ILE A 78 12.84 -1.69 -0.25
CA ILE A 78 11.67 -2.57 -0.29
C ILE A 78 10.70 -2.10 -1.36
N TYR A 79 10.45 -0.80 -1.44
CA TYR A 79 9.50 -0.23 -2.39
C TYR A 79 9.87 1.22 -2.66
N ALA A 80 9.60 1.69 -3.87
CA ALA A 80 9.64 3.08 -4.26
C ALA A 80 8.49 3.35 -5.22
N GLY A 81 7.77 4.44 -4.98
CA GLY A 81 6.59 4.80 -5.76
C GLY A 81 6.58 6.28 -6.12
N GLN A 82 6.15 6.57 -7.34
CA GLN A 82 5.81 7.93 -7.77
C GLN A 82 4.34 8.21 -7.47
N SER A 83 4.07 9.33 -6.82
CA SER A 83 2.73 9.73 -6.37
C SER A 83 1.84 10.22 -7.50
N ALA A 84 0.61 9.74 -7.52
CA ALA A 84 -0.50 10.36 -8.24
C ALA A 84 -1.04 11.54 -7.44
N PHE A 85 -1.46 11.28 -6.21
CA PHE A 85 -2.05 12.23 -5.28
C PHE A 85 -1.77 11.81 -3.84
N THR A 86 -1.86 12.80 -2.94
CA THR A 86 -1.88 12.61 -1.48
C THR A 86 -3.20 13.17 -0.97
N VAL A 87 -3.86 12.44 -0.07
CA VAL A 87 -4.94 12.99 0.76
C VAL A 87 -4.33 13.49 2.05
N ASP A 88 -4.61 14.75 2.37
CA ASP A 88 -4.06 15.43 3.53
C ASP A 88 -4.56 14.83 4.83
N SER A 89 -3.67 14.90 5.83
CA SER A 89 -3.93 14.58 7.22
C SER A 89 -3.95 15.86 8.04
N GLU A 90 -4.84 15.94 9.02
CA GLU A 90 -4.89 17.08 9.95
C GLU A 90 -3.58 17.23 10.74
N GLN A 91 -2.89 16.11 11.01
CA GLN A 91 -1.62 16.09 11.74
C GLN A 91 -0.41 16.53 10.90
N LEU A 92 -0.46 16.42 9.58
CA LEU A 92 0.66 16.79 8.69
C LEU A 92 0.39 18.06 7.87
N GLY A 93 -0.85 18.52 7.82
CA GLY A 93 -1.30 19.60 6.95
C GLY A 93 -1.30 19.20 5.48
N HIS A 94 -1.45 20.20 4.60
CA HIS A 94 -1.40 19.99 3.17
C HIS A 94 0.05 19.77 2.70
N ARG A 95 0.38 18.53 2.29
CA ARG A 95 1.70 18.14 1.79
C ARG A 95 1.59 17.31 0.52
N PRO A 96 1.78 17.92 -0.67
CA PRO A 96 1.72 17.18 -1.92
C PRO A 96 3.05 16.44 -2.15
N PHE A 97 3.15 15.22 -1.64
CA PHE A 97 4.31 14.36 -1.90
C PHE A 97 4.34 13.91 -3.36
N ASP A 98 5.53 13.95 -3.96
CA ASP A 98 5.81 13.44 -5.31
C ASP A 98 6.08 11.94 -5.31
N GLY A 99 6.34 11.35 -4.14
CA GLY A 99 6.54 9.92 -4.01
C GLY A 99 6.88 9.47 -2.61
N VAL A 100 7.27 8.20 -2.53
CA VAL A 100 7.64 7.53 -1.28
C VAL A 100 8.75 6.49 -1.55
N VAL A 101 9.67 6.37 -0.60
CA VAL A 101 10.62 5.25 -0.53
C VAL A 101 10.38 4.48 0.76
N LEU A 102 10.30 3.16 0.69
CA LEU A 102 10.26 2.26 1.84
C LEU A 102 11.59 1.50 1.92
N LEU A 103 12.30 1.75 3.01
CA LEU A 103 13.55 1.09 3.36
C LEU A 103 13.32 0.12 4.52
N GLN A 104 14.07 -0.98 4.53
CA GLN A 104 14.12 -1.92 5.66
C GLN A 104 15.51 -1.91 6.29
N TYR A 105 15.53 -1.70 7.60
CA TYR A 105 16.65 -1.87 8.50
C TYR A 105 16.54 -3.21 9.23
N SER A 106 17.67 -3.71 9.71
CA SER A 106 17.73 -4.97 10.46
C SER A 106 16.99 -4.91 11.80
N SER A 107 17.04 -3.73 12.44
CA SER A 107 16.38 -3.42 13.70
C SER A 107 16.11 -1.92 13.83
N ARG A 108 15.29 -1.53 14.80
CA ARG A 108 15.13 -0.12 15.18
C ARG A 108 16.43 0.50 15.67
N LEU A 109 17.20 -0.25 16.48
CA LEU A 109 18.48 0.21 17.01
C LEU A 109 19.47 0.54 15.89
N GLU A 110 19.56 -0.32 14.88
CA GLU A 110 20.46 -0.09 13.73
C GLU A 110 20.05 1.14 12.91
N TYR A 111 18.74 1.39 12.76
CA TYR A 111 18.25 2.65 12.22
C TYR A 111 18.67 3.84 13.09
N GLU A 112 18.46 3.81 14.41
CA GLU A 112 18.75 4.95 15.30
C GLU A 112 20.25 5.26 15.39
N GLU A 113 21.11 4.25 15.50
CA GLU A 113 22.55 4.43 15.65
C GLU A 113 23.24 4.91 14.35
N ARG A 114 22.72 4.48 13.18
CA ARG A 114 23.44 4.64 11.91
C ARG A 114 22.54 5.18 10.80
N GLY A 115 21.36 4.60 10.61
CA GLY A 115 20.44 4.93 9.51
C GLY A 115 19.89 6.36 9.56
N ALA A 116 19.51 6.84 10.74
CA ALA A 116 18.80 8.11 10.92
C ALA A 116 19.62 9.31 10.42
N ARG A 117 20.92 9.37 10.75
CA ARG A 117 21.80 10.46 10.33
C ARG A 117 22.03 10.48 8.81
N ILE A 118 22.24 9.30 8.23
CA ILE A 118 22.45 9.14 6.78
C ILE A 118 21.18 9.57 6.03
N LEU A 119 20.02 9.11 6.50
CA LEU A 119 18.74 9.48 5.92
C LEU A 119 18.49 10.99 6.01
N ALA A 120 18.67 11.58 7.19
CA ALA A 120 18.48 13.02 7.38
C ALA A 120 19.36 13.85 6.43
N GLY A 121 20.63 13.49 6.27
CA GLY A 121 21.54 14.16 5.33
C GLY A 121 21.12 14.01 3.87
N ALA A 122 20.78 12.80 3.43
CA ALA A 122 20.35 12.54 2.05
C ALA A 122 19.03 13.24 1.70
N VAL A 123 18.07 13.24 2.65
CA VAL A 123 16.77 13.88 2.50
C VAL A 123 16.93 15.40 2.37
N ALA A 124 17.67 16.03 3.28
CA ALA A 124 17.89 17.48 3.27
C ALA A 124 18.59 17.95 1.97
N GLU A 125 19.46 17.12 1.40
CA GLU A 125 20.17 17.48 0.18
C GLU A 125 19.35 17.26 -1.10
N LEU A 126 18.53 16.21 -1.18
CA LEU A 126 17.90 15.80 -2.45
C LEU A 126 16.45 16.22 -2.60
N PHE A 127 15.74 16.44 -1.50
CA PHE A 127 14.32 16.76 -1.51
C PHE A 127 14.06 18.20 -1.07
N SER A 128 12.94 18.77 -1.55
CA SER A 128 12.50 20.11 -1.14
C SER A 128 11.65 20.07 0.13
N ASP A 129 10.95 18.96 0.35
CA ASP A 129 10.22 18.64 1.57
C ASP A 129 10.20 17.11 1.75
N SER A 130 10.04 16.67 2.99
CA SER A 130 9.97 15.27 3.33
C SER A 130 9.21 15.04 4.63
N TYR A 131 8.67 13.83 4.76
CA TYR A 131 8.19 13.33 6.03
C TYR A 131 8.68 11.89 6.25
N LEU A 132 9.32 11.64 7.39
CA LEU A 132 9.79 10.31 7.78
C LEU A 132 8.79 9.64 8.72
N HIS A 133 8.46 8.39 8.42
CA HIS A 133 7.59 7.58 9.25
C HIS A 133 8.09 6.15 9.31
N ALA A 134 7.82 5.44 10.39
CA ALA A 134 8.21 4.04 10.50
C ALA A 134 7.01 3.12 10.73
N MET A 135 7.26 1.84 10.51
CA MET A 135 6.32 0.76 10.78
C MET A 135 7.05 -0.43 11.40
N ARG A 136 6.38 -1.06 12.37
CA ARG A 136 6.67 -2.44 12.77
C ARG A 136 5.69 -3.37 12.08
N ARG A 137 6.18 -4.13 11.10
CA ARG A 137 5.35 -4.98 10.27
C ARG A 137 4.85 -6.21 11.03
N ASN A 138 3.59 -6.57 10.82
CA ASN A 138 3.03 -7.79 11.41
C ASN A 138 3.39 -9.02 10.56
N ARG A 139 4.45 -9.75 10.94
CA ARG A 139 4.91 -10.94 10.21
C ARG A 139 3.81 -11.96 9.95
N ARG A 140 2.95 -12.23 10.94
CA ARG A 140 1.88 -13.24 10.83
C ARG A 140 0.81 -12.80 9.82
N ALA A 141 0.33 -11.56 9.93
CA ALA A 141 -0.68 -11.03 9.01
C ALA A 141 -0.20 -11.11 7.55
N ASN A 142 1.06 -10.74 7.30
CA ASN A 142 1.62 -10.72 5.95
C ASN A 142 1.92 -12.13 5.40
N LEU A 143 2.28 -13.09 6.27
CA LEU A 143 2.45 -14.50 5.90
C LEU A 143 1.12 -15.19 5.57
N LEU A 144 0.07 -14.88 6.32
CA LEU A 144 -1.24 -15.54 6.20
C LEU A 144 -2.17 -14.86 5.17
N MET A 145 -1.84 -13.66 4.70
CA MET A 145 -2.67 -12.89 3.75
C MET A 145 -3.11 -13.71 2.52
N PRO A 146 -2.23 -14.49 1.85
CA PRO A 146 -2.65 -15.27 0.67
C PRO A 146 -3.69 -16.34 1.01
N LEU A 147 -3.55 -16.97 2.18
CA LEU A 147 -4.48 -18.00 2.66
C LEU A 147 -5.82 -17.38 3.06
N TRP A 148 -5.80 -16.18 3.64
CA TRP A 148 -7.00 -15.48 4.01
C TRP A 148 -7.81 -15.07 2.77
N LEU A 149 -7.15 -14.50 1.76
CA LEU A 149 -7.76 -14.18 0.46
C LEU A 149 -8.33 -15.44 -0.22
N LEU A 150 -7.61 -16.56 -0.19
CA LEU A 150 -8.11 -17.84 -0.73
C LEU A 150 -9.37 -18.30 -0.01
N ARG A 151 -9.39 -18.23 1.32
CA ARG A 151 -10.55 -18.60 2.13
C ARG A 151 -11.77 -17.74 1.77
N LEU A 152 -11.59 -16.42 1.65
CA LEU A 152 -12.66 -15.51 1.22
C LEU A 152 -13.17 -15.88 -0.16
N ARG A 153 -12.27 -16.13 -1.11
CA ARG A 153 -12.63 -16.52 -2.47
C ARG A 153 -13.40 -17.84 -2.51
N ILE A 154 -12.96 -18.87 -1.80
CA ILE A 154 -13.70 -20.14 -1.68
C ILE A 154 -15.10 -19.90 -1.13
N GLY A 155 -15.23 -19.09 -0.07
CA GLY A 155 -16.53 -18.73 0.50
C GLY A 155 -17.44 -18.00 -0.49
N GLN A 156 -16.90 -17.13 -1.34
CA GLN A 156 -17.65 -16.47 -2.41
C GLN A 156 -18.16 -17.47 -3.45
N LEU A 157 -17.30 -18.38 -3.92
CA LEU A 157 -17.66 -19.40 -4.90
C LEU A 157 -18.74 -20.34 -4.37
N LEU A 158 -18.65 -20.77 -3.11
CA LEU A 158 -19.65 -21.61 -2.45
C LEU A 158 -21.02 -20.91 -2.32
N ARG A 159 -21.04 -19.57 -2.29
CA ARG A 159 -22.28 -18.76 -2.29
C ARG A 159 -22.75 -18.39 -3.71
N GLY A 160 -22.15 -18.97 -4.75
CA GLY A 160 -22.49 -18.69 -6.15
C GLY A 160 -21.96 -17.35 -6.69
N ARG A 161 -21.07 -16.66 -5.97
CA ARG A 161 -20.44 -15.40 -6.42
C ARG A 161 -19.19 -15.70 -7.24
N TRP A 162 -19.41 -16.08 -8.50
CA TRP A 162 -18.34 -16.47 -9.43
C TRP A 162 -17.56 -15.29 -10.00
N GLN A 163 -18.20 -14.12 -10.11
CA GLN A 163 -17.60 -12.90 -10.64
C GLN A 163 -17.32 -11.88 -9.53
N SER A 164 -16.37 -10.99 -9.79
CA SER A 164 -16.13 -9.83 -8.93
C SER A 164 -17.30 -8.84 -9.02
N PRO A 165 -17.53 -8.02 -7.98
CA PRO A 165 -18.48 -6.92 -8.06
C PRO A 165 -18.21 -6.03 -9.28
N ASP A 166 -19.26 -5.56 -9.92
CA ASP A 166 -19.13 -4.57 -11.00
C ASP A 166 -18.63 -3.24 -10.42
N LEU A 167 -17.65 -2.64 -11.09
CA LEU A 167 -17.11 -1.32 -10.76
C LEU A 167 -17.75 -0.25 -11.66
N ALA A 168 -19.06 -0.38 -11.91
CA ALA A 168 -19.84 0.61 -12.62
C ALA A 168 -19.79 1.95 -11.88
N VAL A 169 -19.65 3.04 -12.65
CA VAL A 169 -19.59 4.40 -12.13
C VAL A 169 -20.86 4.69 -11.33
N GLN A 170 -20.72 5.32 -10.16
CA GLN A 170 -21.88 5.74 -9.37
C GLN A 170 -22.76 6.69 -10.19
N PRO A 171 -24.09 6.48 -10.27
CA PRO A 171 -24.98 7.30 -11.11
C PRO A 171 -24.86 8.81 -10.85
N ASP A 172 -24.74 9.20 -9.58
CA ASP A 172 -24.63 10.60 -9.16
C ASP A 172 -23.18 11.08 -9.03
N TYR A 173 -22.20 10.34 -9.57
CA TYR A 173 -20.79 10.74 -9.52
C TYR A 173 -20.57 12.16 -10.07
N PRO A 174 -21.12 12.56 -11.24
CA PRO A 174 -20.91 13.90 -11.80
C PRO A 174 -21.52 15.04 -10.97
N THR A 175 -22.52 14.74 -10.14
CA THR A 175 -23.26 15.70 -9.32
C THR A 175 -22.90 15.61 -7.84
N SER A 176 -21.98 14.71 -7.47
CA SER A 176 -21.50 14.56 -6.10
C SER A 176 -20.91 15.87 -5.60
N PRO A 177 -21.16 16.27 -4.32
CA PRO A 177 -20.48 17.41 -3.70
C PRO A 177 -18.95 17.33 -3.72
N ARG A 178 -18.40 16.15 -4.03
CA ARG A 178 -16.97 15.86 -4.10
C ARG A 178 -16.47 15.59 -5.50
N TYR A 179 -17.25 15.91 -6.53
CA TYR A 179 -16.90 15.61 -7.91
C TYR A 179 -15.52 16.15 -8.29
N ASP A 180 -15.18 17.39 -7.91
CA ASP A 180 -13.88 17.97 -8.23
C ASP A 180 -12.70 17.27 -7.54
N ASP A 181 -12.85 16.86 -6.26
CA ASP A 181 -11.83 16.06 -5.56
C ASP A 181 -11.56 14.75 -6.31
N TRP A 182 -12.62 14.06 -6.73
CA TRP A 182 -12.51 12.76 -7.38
C TRP A 182 -11.99 12.88 -8.81
N ARG A 183 -12.49 13.84 -9.58
CA ARG A 183 -12.01 14.16 -10.92
C ARG A 183 -10.52 14.49 -10.90
N TYR A 184 -10.08 15.34 -9.97
CA TYR A 184 -8.66 15.62 -9.77
C TYR A 184 -7.86 14.33 -9.54
N ARG A 185 -8.31 13.45 -8.64
CA ARG A 185 -7.61 12.18 -8.36
C ARG A 185 -7.56 11.27 -9.58
N VAL A 186 -8.65 11.15 -10.33
CA VAL A 186 -8.72 10.35 -11.56
C VAL A 186 -7.74 10.89 -12.61
N ASP A 187 -7.71 12.20 -12.83
CA ASP A 187 -6.78 12.83 -13.78
C ASP A 187 -5.32 12.55 -13.38
N ARG A 188 -5.02 12.63 -12.08
CA ARG A 188 -3.68 12.32 -11.54
C ARG A 188 -3.32 10.85 -11.69
N LEU A 189 -4.26 9.94 -11.45
CA LEU A 189 -4.08 8.50 -11.65
C LEU A 189 -3.80 8.18 -13.13
N GLN A 190 -4.55 8.78 -14.05
CA GLN A 190 -4.32 8.63 -15.49
C GLN A 190 -2.95 9.17 -15.92
N ALA A 191 -2.49 10.27 -15.31
CA ALA A 191 -1.16 10.81 -15.59
C ALA A 191 -0.04 9.85 -15.19
N VAL A 192 -0.12 9.23 -14.00
CA VAL A 192 0.90 8.28 -13.54
C VAL A 192 0.76 6.88 -14.14
N HIS A 193 -0.40 6.52 -14.69
CA HIS A 193 -0.60 5.25 -15.40
C HIS A 193 0.40 5.06 -16.54
N LYS A 194 0.82 6.16 -17.19
CA LYS A 194 1.82 6.16 -18.26
C LYS A 194 3.23 5.79 -17.76
N VAL A 195 3.51 5.99 -16.48
CA VAL A 195 4.79 5.63 -15.85
C VAL A 195 4.83 4.13 -15.56
N ASN A 196 3.74 3.56 -15.05
CA ASN A 196 3.59 2.13 -14.86
C ASN A 196 2.12 1.71 -15.03
N PRO A 197 1.78 0.98 -16.11
CA PRO A 197 0.39 0.63 -16.39
C PRO A 197 -0.09 -0.63 -15.65
N THR A 198 0.79 -1.38 -15.00
CA THR A 198 0.50 -2.74 -14.48
C THR A 198 0.37 -2.80 -12.95
N ALA A 199 0.45 -1.66 -12.27
CA ALA A 199 0.29 -1.59 -10.83
C ALA A 199 -0.05 -0.19 -10.31
N LEU A 200 -0.81 -0.18 -9.22
CA LEU A 200 -0.87 0.93 -8.28
C LEU A 200 -0.66 0.39 -6.87
N VAL A 201 0.06 1.12 -6.03
CA VAL A 201 0.16 0.86 -4.60
C VAL A 201 -0.36 2.06 -3.84
N THR A 202 -1.32 1.85 -2.95
CA THR A 202 -1.70 2.88 -1.99
C THR A 202 -0.97 2.67 -0.68
N LEU A 203 -0.62 3.76 -0.02
CA LEU A 203 0.00 3.78 1.31
C LEU A 203 -0.88 4.63 2.21
N ASN A 204 -1.25 4.06 3.35
CA ASN A 204 -2.14 4.68 4.31
C ASN A 204 -1.46 4.75 5.67
N LEU A 205 -1.33 5.94 6.24
CA LEU A 205 -1.06 6.13 7.67
C LEU A 205 -2.39 6.41 8.34
N ILE A 206 -2.84 5.53 9.24
CA ILE A 206 -4.21 5.54 9.75
C ILE A 206 -4.20 5.92 11.22
N LYS A 207 -4.95 6.95 11.59
CA LYS A 207 -5.34 7.23 12.97
C LYS A 207 -6.72 6.64 13.22
N ARG A 208 -6.83 5.77 14.22
CA ARG A 208 -8.10 5.17 14.60
C ARG A 208 -8.98 6.21 15.28
N GLY A 209 -10.24 6.24 14.87
CA GLY A 209 -11.26 7.07 15.48
C GLY A 209 -11.92 6.42 16.69
N ASN A 210 -13.08 6.94 17.08
CA ASN A 210 -13.93 6.33 18.10
C ASN A 210 -14.52 4.98 17.64
N ALA A 211 -15.24 4.29 18.52
CA ALA A 211 -15.80 2.96 18.23
C ALA A 211 -16.71 2.93 16.98
N THR A 212 -17.52 3.96 16.76
CA THR A 212 -18.40 4.06 15.57
C THR A 212 -17.58 4.17 14.28
N GLN A 213 -16.51 4.97 14.31
CA GLN A 213 -15.61 5.14 13.18
C GLN A 213 -14.88 3.82 12.89
N GLN A 214 -14.32 3.18 13.92
CA GLN A 214 -13.66 1.88 13.79
C GLN A 214 -14.58 0.81 13.21
N ALA A 215 -15.83 0.71 13.67
CA ALA A 215 -16.80 -0.23 13.10
C ALA A 215 -17.11 0.06 11.62
N ALA A 216 -17.16 1.34 11.21
CA ALA A 216 -17.30 1.70 9.79
C ALA A 216 -16.04 1.35 8.98
N HIS A 217 -14.85 1.54 9.56
CA HIS A 217 -13.59 1.16 8.93
C HIS A 217 -13.45 -0.34 8.75
N GLU A 218 -13.87 -1.13 9.74
CA GLU A 218 -13.90 -2.59 9.67
C GLU A 218 -14.85 -3.06 8.56
N ARG A 219 -16.07 -2.52 8.48
CA ARG A 219 -17.00 -2.83 7.38
C ARG A 219 -16.43 -2.50 6.00
N PHE A 220 -15.79 -1.34 5.86
CA PHE A 220 -15.12 -0.96 4.62
C PHE A 220 -13.95 -1.90 4.31
N GLY A 221 -13.14 -2.23 5.32
CA GLY A 221 -12.03 -3.18 5.21
C GLY A 221 -12.51 -4.56 4.76
N ASP A 222 -13.57 -5.09 5.35
CA ASP A 222 -14.17 -6.39 4.99
C ASP A 222 -14.65 -6.39 3.54
N ALA A 223 -15.36 -5.35 3.10
CA ALA A 223 -15.81 -5.22 1.71
C ALA A 223 -14.64 -5.15 0.73
N MET A 224 -13.60 -4.36 1.05
CA MET A 224 -12.38 -4.27 0.24
C MET A 224 -11.64 -5.60 0.18
N MET A 225 -11.54 -6.34 1.28
CA MET A 225 -10.91 -7.67 1.30
C MET A 225 -11.70 -8.71 0.49
N ASP A 226 -13.04 -8.62 0.51
CA ASP A 226 -13.89 -9.44 -0.35
C ASP A 226 -13.65 -9.13 -1.84
N LEU A 227 -13.57 -7.84 -2.23
CA LEU A 227 -13.22 -7.43 -3.59
C LEU A 227 -11.81 -7.91 -3.99
N MET A 228 -10.82 -7.73 -3.11
CA MET A 228 -9.44 -8.17 -3.30
C MET A 228 -9.32 -9.68 -3.53
N ALA A 229 -10.13 -10.47 -2.80
CA ALA A 229 -10.18 -11.91 -2.96
C ALA A 229 -10.75 -12.32 -4.34
N ALA A 230 -11.66 -11.54 -4.90
CA ALA A 230 -12.24 -11.77 -6.21
C ALA A 230 -11.31 -11.36 -7.37
N ASP A 231 -10.69 -10.19 -7.28
CA ASP A 231 -9.85 -9.58 -8.34
C ASP A 231 -8.34 -9.83 -8.19
N VAL A 232 -7.93 -10.55 -7.15
CA VAL A 232 -6.55 -10.99 -6.91
C VAL A 232 -5.56 -9.83 -6.85
N HIS A 233 -5.84 -8.93 -5.92
CA HIS A 233 -4.93 -7.89 -5.45
C HIS A 233 -5.02 -7.83 -3.91
N GLY A 234 -4.40 -6.84 -3.25
CA GLY A 234 -4.54 -6.70 -1.81
C GLY A 234 -3.33 -6.23 -0.99
N PRO A 235 -3.37 -6.42 0.35
CA PRO A 235 -2.44 -5.76 1.27
C PRO A 235 -0.99 -6.26 1.16
N LEU A 236 -0.07 -5.41 0.72
CA LEU A 236 1.36 -5.70 0.67
C LEU A 236 2.02 -5.65 2.05
N HIS A 237 1.68 -4.62 2.82
CA HIS A 237 2.29 -4.31 4.10
C HIS A 237 1.22 -3.89 5.09
N THR A 238 1.23 -4.50 6.26
CA THR A 238 0.39 -4.10 7.40
C THR A 238 1.23 -4.12 8.66
N GLY A 239 1.06 -3.10 9.50
CA GLY A 239 1.84 -2.99 10.73
C GLY A 239 1.44 -1.82 11.60
N ARG A 240 2.08 -1.75 12.77
CA ARG A 240 1.90 -0.64 13.71
C ARG A 240 2.75 0.54 13.28
N SER A 241 2.15 1.72 13.32
CA SER A 241 2.83 2.98 13.08
C SER A 241 3.87 3.25 14.19
N VAL A 242 5.00 3.83 13.78
CA VAL A 242 6.04 4.36 14.67
C VAL A 242 6.41 5.75 14.16
N ALA A 243 6.15 6.78 14.97
CA ALA A 243 6.58 8.14 14.65
C ALA A 243 8.12 8.24 14.73
N LEU A 244 8.72 8.85 13.71
CA LEU A 244 10.17 9.13 13.67
C LEU A 244 10.47 10.61 13.85
N GLU A 245 9.63 11.47 13.29
CA GLU A 245 9.77 12.91 13.39
C GLU A 245 8.42 13.61 13.61
N GLY A 246 8.49 14.82 14.16
CA GLY A 246 7.32 15.64 14.46
C GLY A 246 6.36 15.03 15.49
N ASN A 247 5.16 15.59 15.53
CA ASN A 247 4.12 15.26 16.52
C ASN A 247 2.98 14.40 15.95
N ALA A 248 3.05 13.99 14.69
CA ALA A 248 2.05 13.10 14.10
C ALA A 248 2.15 11.69 14.72
N ARG A 249 0.99 11.13 15.11
CA ARG A 249 0.83 9.86 15.84
C ARG A 249 -0.28 9.03 15.21
N PHE A 250 0.01 8.40 14.10
CA PHE A 250 -0.85 7.37 13.52
C PHE A 250 -0.77 6.07 14.35
N ASP A 251 -1.74 5.18 14.15
CA ASP A 251 -1.82 3.91 14.87
C ASP A 251 -1.38 2.74 13.97
N ASP A 252 -1.74 2.78 12.69
CA ASP A 252 -1.47 1.71 11.74
C ASP A 252 -0.91 2.23 10.42
N VAL A 253 -0.19 1.35 9.72
CA VAL A 253 0.26 1.56 8.35
C VAL A 253 -0.24 0.41 7.49
N VAL A 254 -0.85 0.76 6.35
CA VAL A 254 -1.35 -0.21 5.37
C VAL A 254 -0.89 0.20 3.97
N ALA A 255 -0.12 -0.67 3.32
CA ALA A 255 0.17 -0.57 1.90
C ALA A 255 -0.59 -1.64 1.13
N THR A 256 -1.27 -1.26 0.05
CA THR A 256 -2.17 -2.14 -0.71
C THR A 256 -1.86 -2.04 -2.20
N TYR A 257 -1.70 -3.19 -2.84
CA TYR A 257 -1.55 -3.29 -4.30
C TYR A 257 -2.91 -3.35 -4.97
N TYR A 258 -3.01 -2.68 -6.12
CA TYR A 258 -4.12 -2.72 -7.08
C TYR A 258 -3.59 -3.00 -8.49
N PRO A 259 -4.38 -3.63 -9.37
CA PRO A 259 -3.94 -4.05 -10.70
C PRO A 259 -3.40 -2.93 -11.59
N SER A 260 -3.92 -1.70 -11.49
CA SER A 260 -3.41 -0.54 -12.22
C SER A 260 -4.00 0.75 -11.66
N ALA A 261 -3.40 1.88 -12.06
CA ALA A 261 -4.00 3.19 -11.80
C ALA A 261 -5.37 3.36 -12.49
N ASP A 262 -5.58 2.77 -13.67
CA ASP A 262 -6.89 2.75 -14.35
C ASP A 262 -7.95 1.96 -13.58
N TYR A 263 -7.61 0.75 -13.13
CA TYR A 263 -8.48 -0.05 -12.27
C TYR A 263 -8.87 0.74 -11.02
N PHE A 264 -7.89 1.41 -10.41
CA PHE A 264 -8.15 2.19 -9.22
C PHE A 264 -9.00 3.43 -9.48
N SER A 265 -8.84 4.09 -10.63
CA SER A 265 -9.74 5.16 -11.08
C SER A 265 -11.18 4.66 -11.19
N ARG A 266 -11.41 3.49 -11.79
CA ARG A 266 -12.75 2.88 -11.84
C ARG A 266 -13.28 2.52 -10.45
N LEU A 267 -12.42 1.98 -9.58
CA LEU A 267 -12.80 1.68 -8.21
C LEU A 267 -13.27 2.95 -7.48
N VAL A 268 -12.48 4.02 -7.45
CA VAL A 268 -12.82 5.22 -6.67
C VAL A 268 -14.03 6.01 -7.20
N THR A 269 -14.45 5.76 -8.45
CA THR A 269 -15.68 6.33 -9.02
C THR A 269 -16.86 5.36 -9.01
N SER A 270 -16.65 4.12 -8.57
CA SER A 270 -17.67 3.08 -8.62
C SER A 270 -18.72 3.22 -7.52
N GLN A 271 -19.94 2.76 -7.81
CA GLN A 271 -20.99 2.61 -6.81
C GLN A 271 -20.50 1.77 -5.61
N PHE A 272 -19.79 0.67 -5.86
CA PHE A 272 -19.21 -0.17 -4.82
C PHE A 272 -18.38 0.63 -3.81
N PHE A 273 -17.48 1.49 -4.29
CA PHE A 273 -16.63 2.28 -3.41
C PHE A 273 -17.44 3.29 -2.61
N HIS A 274 -18.37 3.99 -3.25
CA HIS A 274 -19.18 5.01 -2.59
C HIS A 274 -20.20 4.46 -1.59
N GLU A 275 -20.67 3.23 -1.77
CA GLU A 275 -21.54 2.54 -0.81
C GLU A 275 -20.82 2.14 0.48
N HIS A 276 -19.55 1.75 0.37
CA HIS A 276 -18.79 1.19 1.50
C HIS A 276 -17.85 2.20 2.15
N TRP A 277 -17.33 3.16 1.38
CA TRP A 277 -16.36 4.13 1.87
C TRP A 277 -17.04 5.29 2.59
N SER A 278 -16.58 5.55 3.82
CA SER A 278 -16.94 6.76 4.55
C SER A 278 -15.67 7.48 4.98
N ARG A 279 -15.57 8.79 4.70
CA ARG A 279 -14.47 9.64 5.20
C ARG A 279 -14.39 9.62 6.73
N ASN A 280 -15.52 9.39 7.40
CA ASN A 280 -15.60 9.34 8.86
C ASN A 280 -15.21 7.98 9.44
N ALA A 281 -14.83 6.99 8.61
CA ALA A 281 -14.40 5.68 9.09
C ALA A 281 -13.09 5.76 9.90
N VAL A 282 -12.29 6.79 9.71
CA VAL A 282 -11.05 7.02 10.47
C VAL A 282 -11.08 8.44 11.04
N SER A 283 -10.33 8.70 12.12
CA SER A 283 -10.24 10.08 12.63
C SER A 283 -9.30 10.94 11.80
N ASP A 284 -8.24 10.33 11.26
CA ASP A 284 -7.28 11.02 10.39
C ASP A 284 -6.54 9.99 9.53
N THR A 285 -6.12 10.38 8.32
CA THR A 285 -5.37 9.51 7.43
C THR A 285 -4.48 10.30 6.48
N VAL A 286 -3.28 9.80 6.24
CA VAL A 286 -2.54 10.11 5.01
C VAL A 286 -2.84 9.00 4.04
N TRP A 287 -3.38 9.32 2.87
CA TRP A 287 -3.57 8.33 1.80
C TRP A 287 -2.83 8.78 0.55
N LEU A 288 -1.75 8.07 0.25
CA LEU A 288 -0.91 8.30 -0.91
C LEU A 288 -1.18 7.21 -1.94
N ALA A 289 -1.58 7.57 -3.15
CA ALA A 289 -1.67 6.64 -4.27
C ALA A 289 -0.41 6.76 -5.13
N THR A 290 0.27 5.65 -5.39
CA THR A 290 1.57 5.63 -6.08
C THR A 290 1.62 4.56 -7.16
N VAL A 291 2.42 4.78 -8.19
CA VAL A 291 2.81 3.74 -9.13
C VAL A 291 4.23 3.26 -8.83
N PRO A 292 4.52 1.94 -8.84
CA PRO A 292 5.85 1.43 -8.55
C PRO A 292 6.89 1.89 -9.57
N ILE A 293 8.05 2.33 -9.08
CA ILE A 293 9.21 2.71 -9.89
C ILE A 293 10.50 2.01 -9.47
N SER A 294 10.44 1.07 -8.51
CA SER A 294 11.60 0.36 -7.97
C SER A 294 12.48 -0.32 -9.01
N ASP A 295 11.90 -0.84 -10.09
CA ASP A 295 12.64 -1.53 -11.15
C ASP A 295 13.31 -0.57 -12.14
N SER A 296 12.98 0.73 -12.06
CA SER A 296 13.60 1.79 -12.85
C SER A 296 14.75 2.48 -12.12
N LEU A 297 15.11 2.06 -10.90
CA LEU A 297 16.10 2.71 -10.03
C LEU A 297 17.50 2.14 -10.19
#